data_AF-A1ZRD1-F1
#
_entry.id   AF-A1ZRD1-F1
#
_cell.length_a   1.000
_cell.length_b   1.000
_cell.length_c   1.000
_cell.angle_alpha   90.00
_cell.angle_beta   90.00
_cell.angle_gamma   90.00
#
_symmetry.space_group_name_H-M   'P 1'
#
loop_
_entity.id
_entity.type
_entity.pdbx_description
1 polymer ?
#
loop_
_entity_poly.entity_id
_entity_poly.type
_entity_poly.pdbx_seq_one_letter_code
_entity_poly.pdbx_strand_id
1 'polypeptide(L)'
;MQLIDKATSKGIIYHVFRDEEGLLFVKFDNGHLSAATGRPILKQLGKGSIKDDGTFTGILTMKDKHGHYLDPHVRGSYVLRLLIDTEINSGKNFERFKSTWVAGSGISDNLNTFNKGLAQELSEPEAARQTWTGQWLKKNYDFEQVHHVKGQYTLAPNINGTPCRHYTEVTVVFSP
;
A
#
# COMPACT_ATOMS: atom_id res chain seq x y z
N MET A 1 -11.70 -14.38 12.87
CA MET A 1 -10.36 -13.72 12.84
C MET A 1 -9.56 -14.11 14.06
N GLN A 2 -8.37 -14.65 13.85
CA GLN A 2 -7.40 -15.03 14.88
C GLN A 2 -6.28 -13.98 14.91
N LEU A 3 -5.85 -13.56 16.11
CA LEU A 3 -4.62 -12.78 16.26
C LEU A 3 -3.44 -13.73 16.06
N ILE A 4 -2.56 -13.42 15.10
CA ILE A 4 -1.41 -14.27 14.76
C ILE A 4 -0.07 -13.62 15.09
N ASP A 5 0.00 -12.30 15.17
CA ASP A 5 1.23 -11.58 15.51
C ASP A 5 0.95 -10.20 16.13
N LYS A 6 1.95 -9.66 16.84
CA LYS A 6 2.00 -8.28 17.32
C LYS A 6 3.36 -7.69 17.00
N ALA A 7 3.37 -6.55 16.31
CA ALA A 7 4.58 -5.82 15.97
C ALA A 7 4.55 -4.40 16.52
N THR A 8 5.69 -3.87 16.94
CA THR A 8 5.79 -2.50 17.48
C THR A 8 6.66 -1.64 16.58
N SER A 9 6.19 -0.46 16.20
CA SER A 9 6.97 0.51 15.43
C SER A 9 6.57 1.93 15.81
N LYS A 10 7.58 2.76 16.14
CA LYS A 10 7.39 4.17 16.55
C LYS A 10 6.37 4.35 17.68
N GLY A 11 6.35 3.43 18.65
CA GLY A 11 5.42 3.47 19.78
C GLY A 11 4.00 2.99 19.46
N ILE A 12 3.72 2.62 18.21
CA ILE A 12 2.43 2.04 17.81
C ILE A 12 2.52 0.53 17.88
N ILE A 13 1.52 -0.09 18.52
CA ILE A 13 1.34 -1.55 18.53
C ILE A 13 0.40 -1.93 17.39
N TYR A 14 0.94 -2.71 16.45
CA TYR A 14 0.23 -3.28 15.33
C TYR A 14 -0.16 -4.72 15.67
N HIS A 15 -1.43 -5.03 15.48
CA HIS A 15 -2.00 -6.35 15.64
C HIS A 15 -2.27 -6.94 14.27
N VAL A 16 -1.70 -8.12 14.00
CA VAL A 16 -1.90 -8.85 12.75
C VAL A 16 -2.88 -9.98 12.99
N PHE A 17 -3.99 -9.95 12.26
CA PHE A 17 -5.01 -10.98 12.30
C PHE A 17 -5.04 -11.74 10.98
N ARG A 18 -5.46 -13.01 11.04
CA ARG A 18 -5.84 -13.80 9.87
C ARG A 18 -7.29 -14.23 10.00
N ASP A 19 -8.08 -14.12 8.94
CA ASP A 19 -9.43 -14.69 8.89
C ASP A 19 -9.43 -16.15 8.40
N GLU A 20 -10.62 -16.73 8.32
CA GLU A 20 -10.82 -18.14 7.92
C GLU A 20 -10.48 -18.38 6.44
N GLU A 21 -10.51 -17.32 5.61
CA GLU A 21 -10.14 -17.35 4.19
C GLU A 21 -8.63 -17.12 3.99
N GLY A 22 -7.87 -16.93 5.07
CA GLY A 22 -6.43 -16.71 5.03
C GLY A 22 -6.02 -15.26 4.73
N LEU A 23 -6.96 -14.32 4.69
CA LEU A 23 -6.68 -12.90 4.47
C LEU A 23 -6.09 -12.27 5.74
N LEU A 24 -5.02 -11.49 5.58
CA LEU A 24 -4.41 -10.76 6.69
C LEU A 24 -5.05 -9.39 6.88
N PHE A 25 -5.13 -8.98 8.15
CA PHE A 25 -5.57 -7.66 8.57
C PHE A 25 -4.56 -7.08 9.54
N VAL A 26 -4.04 -5.90 9.24
CA VAL A 26 -3.24 -5.12 10.19
C VAL A 26 -4.15 -4.08 10.82
N LYS A 27 -4.21 -4.10 12.15
CA LYS A 27 -4.93 -3.11 12.96
C LYS A 27 -3.97 -2.47 13.95
N PHE A 28 -4.27 -1.28 14.42
CA PHE A 28 -3.49 -0.64 15.48
C PHE A 28 -4.36 -0.25 16.66
N ASP A 29 -3.74 -0.24 17.82
CA ASP A 29 -4.30 0.38 19.01
C ASP A 29 -4.07 1.89 18.94
N ASN A 30 -5.15 2.66 18.95
CA ASN A 30 -5.08 4.10 18.91
C ASN A 30 -4.91 4.73 20.32
N GLY A 31 -4.78 3.93 21.39
CA GLY A 31 -4.44 4.37 22.76
C GLY A 31 -5.43 5.32 23.45
N HIS A 32 -6.37 5.89 22.71
CA HIS A 32 -7.31 6.92 23.14
C HIS A 32 -8.73 6.38 23.33
N LEU A 33 -8.97 5.11 22.98
CA LEU A 33 -10.30 4.51 22.99
C LEU A 33 -10.24 3.09 23.54
N SER A 34 -10.86 2.90 24.71
CA SER A 34 -11.17 1.58 25.27
C SER A 34 -12.66 1.31 25.10
N ALA A 35 -13.00 0.10 24.69
CA ALA A 35 -14.39 -0.38 24.74
C ALA A 35 -14.86 -0.44 26.20
N ALA A 36 -16.18 -0.52 26.42
CA ALA A 36 -16.77 -0.70 27.76
C ALA A 36 -16.20 -1.93 28.51
N THR A 37 -15.59 -2.87 27.78
CA THR A 37 -14.93 -4.07 28.30
C THR A 37 -13.46 -3.86 28.70
N GLY A 38 -12.94 -2.62 28.69
CA GLY A 38 -11.53 -2.31 28.98
C GLY A 38 -10.54 -2.76 27.91
N ARG A 39 -11.01 -3.23 26.75
CA ARG A 39 -10.17 -3.66 25.63
C ARG A 39 -9.93 -2.50 24.68
N PRO A 40 -8.72 -2.37 24.08
CA PRO A 40 -8.45 -1.32 23.12
C PRO A 40 -9.32 -1.44 21.88
N ILE A 41 -9.78 -0.30 21.35
CA ILE A 41 -10.53 -0.25 20.09
C ILE A 41 -9.51 -0.20 18.95
N LEU A 42 -9.35 -1.35 18.29
CA LEU A 42 -8.43 -1.48 17.18
C LEU A 42 -9.02 -0.88 15.89
N LYS A 43 -8.24 -0.05 15.20
CA LYS A 43 -8.58 0.50 13.88
C LYS A 43 -7.81 -0.23 12.80
N GLN A 44 -8.49 -0.60 11.71
CA GLN A 44 -7.85 -1.29 10.60
C GLN A 44 -7.03 -0.32 9.75
N LEU A 45 -5.77 -0.68 9.52
CA LEU A 45 -4.83 0.06 8.69
C LEU A 45 -4.62 -0.58 7.32
N GLY A 46 -4.86 -1.88 7.18
CA GLY A 46 -4.76 -2.53 5.90
C GLY A 46 -5.20 -3.97 5.94
N LYS A 47 -5.44 -4.51 4.76
CA LYS A 47 -5.69 -5.93 4.53
C LYS A 47 -5.00 -6.38 3.25
N GLY A 48 -4.57 -7.62 3.20
CA GLY A 48 -3.93 -8.19 2.01
C GLY A 48 -3.47 -9.60 2.22
N SER A 49 -3.08 -10.25 1.13
CA SER A 49 -2.53 -11.60 1.13
C SER A 49 -1.74 -11.85 -0.15
N ILE A 50 -0.88 -12.85 -0.11
CA ILE A 50 -0.28 -13.46 -1.29
C ILE A 50 -1.23 -14.57 -1.75
N LYS A 51 -1.66 -14.49 -3.01
CA LYS A 51 -2.50 -15.51 -3.64
C LYS A 51 -1.68 -16.75 -4.02
N ASP A 52 -2.36 -17.83 -4.37
CA ASP A 52 -1.74 -19.09 -4.78
C ASP A 52 -0.82 -18.93 -6.02
N ASP A 53 -1.09 -17.92 -6.86
CA ASP A 53 -0.28 -17.58 -8.04
C ASP A 53 0.93 -16.67 -7.71
N GLY A 54 1.24 -16.49 -6.43
CA GLY A 54 2.34 -15.64 -5.96
C GLY A 54 2.09 -14.14 -6.06
N THR A 55 0.90 -13.70 -6.48
CA THR A 55 0.56 -12.27 -6.57
C THR A 55 0.14 -11.74 -5.20
N PHE A 56 0.84 -10.74 -4.69
CA PHE A 56 0.34 -9.96 -3.55
C PHE A 56 -0.76 -9.01 -4.00
N THR A 57 -1.87 -9.00 -3.25
CA THR A 57 -2.92 -7.99 -3.35
C THR A 57 -3.24 -7.41 -1.99
N GLY A 58 -3.32 -6.09 -1.88
CA GLY A 58 -3.60 -5.42 -0.62
C GLY A 58 -4.19 -4.03 -0.77
N ILE A 59 -4.94 -3.62 0.26
CA ILE A 59 -5.56 -2.31 0.39
C ILE A 59 -5.16 -1.74 1.75
N LEU A 60 -4.73 -0.49 1.76
CA LEU A 60 -4.44 0.24 2.99
C LEU A 60 -5.62 1.17 3.32
N THR A 61 -5.83 1.46 4.60
CA THR A 61 -6.91 2.30 5.14
C THR A 61 -6.33 3.23 6.22
N MET A 62 -5.24 3.92 5.89
CA MET A 62 -4.48 4.75 6.84
C MET A 62 -5.16 6.08 7.19
N LYS A 63 -6.23 6.45 6.46
CA LYS A 63 -6.95 7.71 6.63
C LYS A 63 -8.42 7.45 6.93
N ASP A 64 -9.06 8.41 7.60
CA ASP A 64 -10.49 8.40 7.84
C ASP A 64 -11.28 8.78 6.56
N LYS A 65 -12.62 8.77 6.67
CA LYS A 65 -13.52 9.15 5.58
C LYS A 65 -13.34 10.59 5.08
N HIS A 66 -12.68 11.45 5.86
CA HIS A 66 -12.39 12.85 5.56
C HIS A 66 -10.98 13.04 4.99
N GLY A 67 -10.17 11.98 4.91
CA GLY A 67 -8.81 12.04 4.39
C GLY A 67 -7.77 12.49 5.40
N HIS A 68 -8.09 12.53 6.69
CA HIS A 68 -7.10 12.74 7.74
C HIS A 68 -6.43 11.42 8.10
N TYR A 69 -5.12 11.44 8.33
CA TYR A 69 -4.43 10.26 8.84
C TYR A 69 -5.03 9.83 10.18
N LEU A 70 -5.27 8.53 10.34
CA LEU A 70 -5.80 7.96 11.58
C LEU A 70 -4.85 8.19 12.76
N ASP A 71 -3.55 8.28 12.47
CA ASP A 71 -2.48 8.66 13.39
C ASP A 71 -1.29 9.21 12.56
N PRO A 72 -0.57 10.25 13.01
CA PRO A 72 0.52 10.89 12.24
C PRO A 72 1.81 10.06 12.13
N HIS A 73 2.02 9.11 13.03
CA HIS A 73 3.19 8.22 13.05
C HIS A 73 2.94 6.91 12.31
N VAL A 74 1.68 6.58 12.06
CA VAL A 74 1.28 5.45 11.25
C VAL A 74 1.77 5.62 9.79
N ARG A 75 2.51 4.61 9.28
CA ARG A 75 3.10 4.62 7.93
C ARG A 75 2.53 3.48 7.08
N GLY A 76 1.96 3.82 5.93
CA GLY A 76 1.44 2.82 4.98
C GLY A 76 2.52 1.86 4.47
N SER A 77 3.74 2.36 4.30
CA SER A 77 4.92 1.56 3.95
C SER A 77 5.21 0.45 4.94
N TYR A 78 5.15 0.75 6.24
CA TYR A 78 5.35 -0.23 7.30
C TYR A 78 4.23 -1.27 7.32
N VAL A 79 2.98 -0.84 7.21
CA VAL A 79 1.83 -1.75 7.19
C VAL A 79 1.87 -2.70 5.99
N LEU A 80 2.22 -2.19 4.81
CA LEU A 80 2.36 -3.01 3.61
C LEU A 80 3.48 -4.04 3.75
N ARG A 81 4.64 -3.62 4.26
CA ARG A 81 5.74 -4.54 4.57
C ARG A 81 5.28 -5.62 5.56
N LEU A 82 4.60 -5.24 6.64
CA LEU A 82 4.13 -6.18 7.66
C LEU A 82 3.20 -7.25 7.07
N LEU A 83 2.30 -6.89 6.14
CA LEU A 83 1.45 -7.85 5.43
C LEU A 83 2.26 -8.84 4.61
N ILE A 84 3.23 -8.36 3.83
CA ILE A 84 4.07 -9.20 2.95
C ILE A 84 4.95 -10.13 3.77
N ASP A 85 5.68 -9.57 4.75
CA ASP A 85 6.60 -10.33 5.61
C ASP A 85 5.84 -11.44 6.37
N THR A 86 4.61 -11.18 6.83
CA THR A 86 3.76 -12.18 7.51
C THR A 86 3.40 -13.35 6.59
N GLU A 87 3.02 -13.08 5.33
CA GLU A 87 2.68 -14.14 4.37
C GLU A 87 3.91 -14.98 4.02
N ILE A 88 5.06 -14.34 3.77
CA ILE A 88 6.33 -15.01 3.46
C ILE A 88 6.76 -15.89 4.64
N ASN A 89 6.70 -15.37 5.86
CA ASN A 89 7.02 -16.15 7.07
C ASN A 89 6.08 -17.35 7.29
N SER A 90 4.88 -17.32 6.70
CA SER A 90 3.96 -18.46 6.66
C SER A 90 4.23 -19.46 5.53
N GLY A 91 5.31 -19.27 4.77
CA GLY A 91 5.77 -20.17 3.71
C GLY A 91 5.21 -19.87 2.32
N LYS A 92 4.59 -18.71 2.10
CA LYS A 92 4.08 -18.31 0.77
C LYS A 92 5.18 -17.69 -0.09
N ASN A 93 5.10 -17.94 -1.40
CA ASN A 93 6.02 -17.40 -2.39
C ASN A 93 5.51 -16.07 -2.95
N PHE A 94 6.35 -15.05 -2.95
CA PHE A 94 6.02 -13.73 -3.47
C PHE A 94 6.66 -13.52 -4.84
N GLU A 95 5.86 -13.58 -5.91
CA GLU A 95 6.36 -13.56 -7.29
C GLU A 95 5.98 -12.29 -8.05
N ARG A 96 4.85 -11.67 -7.70
CA ARG A 96 4.37 -10.45 -8.35
C ARG A 96 3.67 -9.54 -7.37
N PHE A 97 3.79 -8.24 -7.58
CA PHE A 97 3.07 -7.24 -6.81
C PHE A 97 2.10 -6.48 -7.70
N LYS A 98 0.81 -6.55 -7.36
CA LYS A 98 -0.23 -5.78 -8.05
C LYS A 98 -0.85 -4.78 -7.08
N SER A 99 -0.81 -3.50 -7.43
CA SER A 99 -1.41 -2.45 -6.61
C SER A 99 -2.16 -1.45 -7.46
N THR A 100 -3.27 -0.96 -6.91
CA THR A 100 -4.08 0.10 -7.48
C THR A 100 -3.91 1.33 -6.61
N TRP A 101 -3.51 2.44 -7.21
CA TRP A 101 -3.32 3.74 -6.58
C TRP A 101 -4.43 4.66 -7.03
N VAL A 102 -5.23 5.17 -6.10
CA VAL A 102 -6.44 5.97 -6.40
C VAL A 102 -6.27 7.36 -5.79
N ALA A 103 -6.70 8.39 -6.50
CA ALA A 103 -6.80 9.75 -6.00
C ALA A 103 -7.95 9.84 -4.99
N GLY A 104 -7.69 10.40 -3.81
CA GLY A 104 -8.71 10.61 -2.80
C GLY A 104 -8.21 10.49 -1.38
N SER A 105 -9.18 10.51 -0.45
CA SER A 105 -8.98 10.41 0.99
C SER A 105 -8.49 9.01 1.37
N GLY A 106 -7.18 8.80 1.25
CA GLY A 106 -6.53 7.62 1.81
C GLY A 106 -5.68 6.87 0.82
N ILE A 107 -4.44 7.34 0.64
CA ILE A 107 -3.34 6.62 0.00
C ILE A 107 -3.34 6.80 -1.51
N SER A 108 -2.49 7.71 -1.99
CA SER A 108 -1.29 7.20 -2.62
C SER A 108 -0.26 8.31 -2.83
N ASP A 109 0.70 8.42 -1.90
CA ASP A 109 1.94 9.13 -2.19
C ASP A 109 2.62 8.54 -3.44
N ASN A 110 2.38 7.25 -3.75
CA ASN A 110 2.79 6.65 -5.01
C ASN A 110 2.08 7.27 -6.21
N LEU A 111 0.77 7.55 -6.18
CA LEU A 111 0.06 8.20 -7.30
C LEU A 111 0.56 9.63 -7.50
N ASN A 112 0.75 10.38 -6.41
CA ASN A 112 1.31 11.72 -6.47
C ASN A 112 2.72 11.70 -7.07
N THR A 113 3.58 10.78 -6.61
CA THR A 113 4.94 10.62 -7.12
C THR A 113 4.93 10.15 -8.58
N PHE A 114 4.02 9.25 -8.94
CA PHE A 114 3.83 8.73 -10.29
C PHE A 114 3.43 9.85 -11.25
N ASN A 115 2.36 10.60 -10.94
CA ASN A 115 1.92 11.73 -11.75
C ASN A 115 2.98 12.83 -11.82
N LYS A 116 3.73 13.07 -10.74
CA LYS A 116 4.88 13.99 -10.75
C LYS A 116 5.95 13.52 -11.73
N GLY A 117 6.28 12.22 -11.74
CA GLY A 117 7.20 11.62 -12.70
C GLY A 117 6.74 11.82 -14.15
N LEU A 118 5.46 11.57 -14.43
CA LEU A 118 4.87 11.82 -15.75
C LEU A 118 4.96 13.30 -16.16
N ALA A 119 4.69 14.21 -15.22
CA ALA A 119 4.82 15.64 -15.47
C ALA A 119 6.29 16.07 -15.70
N GLN A 120 7.25 15.25 -15.27
CA GLN A 120 8.69 15.39 -15.51
C GLN A 120 9.18 14.57 -16.71
N GLU A 121 8.26 14.18 -17.61
CA GLU A 121 8.56 13.49 -18.88
C GLU A 121 9.09 12.06 -18.74
N LEU A 122 8.93 11.45 -17.56
CA LEU A 122 9.19 10.03 -17.40
C LEU A 122 8.12 9.20 -18.10
N SER A 123 8.54 8.06 -18.65
CA SER A 123 7.59 7.02 -19.04
C SER A 123 6.86 6.44 -17.82
N GLU A 124 5.72 5.80 -18.05
CA GLU A 124 4.96 5.16 -16.97
C GLU A 124 5.78 4.14 -16.17
N PRO A 125 6.58 3.24 -16.78
CA PRO A 125 7.47 2.36 -16.01
C PRO A 125 8.49 3.10 -15.15
N GLU A 126 9.08 4.19 -15.66
CA GLU A 126 10.06 4.99 -14.92
C GLU A 126 9.42 5.72 -13.74
N ALA A 127 8.27 6.36 -13.97
CA ALA A 127 7.49 7.01 -12.93
C ALA A 127 7.04 6.02 -11.85
N ALA A 128 6.61 4.80 -12.23
CA ALA A 128 6.23 3.75 -11.27
C ALA A 128 7.41 3.31 -10.41
N ARG A 129 8.61 3.16 -11.00
CA ARG A 129 9.84 2.81 -10.26
C ARG A 129 10.29 3.90 -9.28
N GLN A 130 9.93 5.16 -9.51
CA GLN A 130 10.25 6.26 -8.59
C GLN A 130 9.33 6.32 -7.37
N THR A 131 8.20 5.62 -7.39
CA THR A 131 7.31 5.56 -6.23
C THR A 131 7.96 4.83 -5.05
N TRP A 132 7.49 5.09 -3.82
CA TRP A 132 8.00 4.37 -2.64
C TRP A 132 7.86 2.85 -2.83
N THR A 133 6.71 2.41 -3.36
CA THR A 133 6.47 0.98 -3.64
C THR A 133 7.46 0.43 -4.66
N GLY A 134 7.69 1.13 -5.78
CA GLY A 134 8.65 0.69 -6.79
C GLY A 134 10.07 0.57 -6.24
N GLN A 135 10.53 1.57 -5.50
CA GLN A 135 11.87 1.56 -4.88
C GLN A 135 12.02 0.45 -3.84
N TRP A 136 10.99 0.22 -3.02
CA TRP A 136 11.02 -0.81 -1.99
C TRP A 136 11.01 -2.21 -2.59
N LEU A 137 10.18 -2.45 -3.61
CA LEU A 137 10.11 -3.74 -4.29
C LEU A 137 11.42 -4.09 -5.00
N LYS A 138 12.01 -3.15 -5.74
CA LYS A 138 13.35 -3.31 -6.32
C LYS A 138 14.39 -3.65 -5.26
N LYS A 139 14.45 -2.89 -4.17
CA LYS A 139 15.47 -3.08 -3.13
C LYS A 139 15.40 -4.43 -2.42
N ASN A 140 14.20 -4.95 -2.16
CA ASN A 140 14.02 -6.10 -1.27
C ASN A 140 13.71 -7.41 -2.01
N TYR A 141 13.22 -7.32 -3.25
CA TYR A 141 12.78 -8.48 -4.02
C TYR A 141 13.26 -8.48 -5.47
N ASP A 142 14.08 -7.49 -5.86
CA ASP A 142 14.58 -7.31 -7.24
C ASP A 142 13.47 -7.13 -8.28
N PHE A 143 12.30 -6.62 -7.87
CA PHE A 143 11.19 -6.40 -8.79
C PHE A 143 11.41 -5.11 -9.58
N GLU A 144 12.07 -5.20 -10.73
CA GLU A 144 12.43 -4.05 -11.57
C GLU A 144 11.50 -3.84 -12.76
N GLN A 145 10.86 -4.92 -13.22
CA GLN A 145 9.97 -4.88 -14.37
C GLN A 145 8.61 -4.33 -13.97
N VAL A 146 8.15 -3.35 -14.75
CA VAL A 146 6.83 -2.74 -14.56
C VAL A 146 5.97 -3.08 -15.75
N HIS A 147 4.86 -3.76 -15.48
CA HIS A 147 3.90 -4.23 -16.46
C HIS A 147 2.52 -3.64 -16.19
N HIS A 148 1.67 -3.66 -17.21
CA HIS A 148 0.24 -3.40 -17.08
C HIS A 148 -0.15 -2.09 -16.37
N VAL A 149 0.47 -0.97 -16.74
CA VAL A 149 0.03 0.36 -16.28
C VAL A 149 -1.28 0.70 -16.98
N LYS A 150 -2.39 0.66 -16.24
CA LYS A 150 -3.73 0.97 -16.75
C LYS A 150 -4.54 1.69 -15.69
N GLY A 151 -5.41 2.59 -16.11
CA GLY A 151 -6.30 3.29 -15.20
C GLY A 151 -6.97 4.51 -15.81
N GLN A 152 -7.64 5.29 -14.98
CA GLN A 152 -8.35 6.49 -15.37
C GLN A 152 -7.42 7.70 -15.27
N TYR A 153 -7.43 8.55 -16.30
CA TYR A 153 -6.63 9.77 -16.34
C TYR A 153 -7.37 10.91 -17.03
N THR A 154 -6.96 12.13 -16.71
CA THR A 154 -7.22 13.32 -17.51
C THR A 154 -5.93 13.79 -18.18
N LEU A 155 -6.04 14.64 -19.19
CA LEU A 155 -4.88 15.33 -19.74
C LEU A 155 -4.62 16.60 -18.92
N ALA A 156 -3.38 16.80 -18.50
CA ALA A 156 -2.92 18.00 -17.83
C ALA A 156 -1.58 18.44 -18.45
N PRO A 157 -1.24 19.74 -18.46
CA PRO A 157 0.05 20.19 -18.93
C PRO A 157 1.19 19.67 -18.04
N ASN A 158 2.26 19.18 -18.65
CA ASN A 158 3.52 18.84 -17.98
C ASN A 158 4.33 20.12 -17.66
N ILE A 159 5.56 19.98 -17.13
CA ILE A 159 6.42 21.13 -16.79
C ILE A 159 6.77 22.04 -17.99
N ASN A 160 6.65 21.53 -19.21
CA ASN A 160 6.91 22.24 -20.47
C ASN A 160 5.62 22.71 -21.16
N GLY A 161 4.46 22.58 -20.50
CA GLY A 161 3.15 22.94 -21.06
C GLY A 161 2.59 21.94 -22.08
N THR A 162 3.26 20.80 -22.29
CA THR A 162 2.79 19.74 -23.21
C THR A 162 1.76 18.87 -22.50
N PRO A 163 0.63 18.51 -23.14
CA PRO A 163 -0.35 17.61 -22.53
C PRO A 163 0.27 16.25 -22.16
N CYS A 164 0.16 15.85 -20.90
CA CYS A 164 0.54 14.54 -20.39
C CYS A 164 -0.62 13.91 -19.63
N ARG A 165 -0.54 12.59 -19.40
CA ARG A 165 -1.52 11.86 -18.58
C ARG A 165 -1.37 12.27 -17.12
N HIS A 166 -2.49 12.58 -16.48
CA HIS A 166 -2.61 12.77 -15.04
C HIS A 166 -3.63 11.77 -14.51
N TYR A 167 -3.16 10.72 -13.85
CA TYR A 167 -4.00 9.62 -13.39
C TYR A 167 -4.80 10.00 -12.14
N THR A 168 -6.09 9.69 -12.14
CA THR A 168 -6.94 9.68 -10.95
C THR A 168 -7.02 8.28 -10.34
N GLU A 169 -6.69 7.25 -11.12
CA GLU A 169 -6.53 5.87 -10.66
C GLU A 169 -5.52 5.19 -11.58
N VAL A 170 -4.56 4.46 -11.03
CA VAL A 170 -3.65 3.61 -11.82
C VAL A 170 -3.40 2.28 -11.12
N THR A 171 -3.56 1.19 -11.86
CA THR A 171 -3.08 -0.13 -11.46
C THR A 171 -1.72 -0.39 -12.09
N VAL A 172 -0.78 -0.85 -11.28
CA VAL A 172 0.59 -1.18 -11.69
C VAL A 172 0.93 -2.58 -11.21
N VAL A 173 1.60 -3.36 -12.07
CA VAL A 173 2.15 -4.67 -11.73
C VAL A 173 3.67 -4.59 -11.75
N PHE A 174 4.30 -5.06 -10.68
CA PHE A 174 5.74 -5.24 -10.59
C PHE A 174 6.07 -6.74 -10.55
N SER A 175 7.14 -7.13 -11.22
CA SER A 175 7.74 -8.47 -11.17
C SER A 175 9.26 -8.36 -11.10
N PRO A 176 9.97 -9.45 -10.74
CA PRO A 176 11.39 -9.58 -11.03
C PRO A 176 11.69 -9.19 -12.49
#